data_AF-A0A7J3VP67-F1
#
_entry.id   AF-A0A7J3VP67-F1
#
_cell.length_a   1.000
_cell.length_b   1.000
_cell.length_c   1.000
_cell.angle_alpha   90.00
_cell.angle_beta   90.00
_cell.angle_gamma   90.00
#
_symmetry.space_group_name_H-M   'P 1'
#
loop_
_entity.id
_entity.type
_entity.pdbx_description
1 polymer ?
#
loop_
_entity_poly.entity_id
_entity_poly.type
_entity_poly.pdbx_seq_one_letter_code
_entity_poly.pdbx_strand_id
1 'polypeptide(L)'
;MLMDIRDYVLSLPSVIEDIRPHRIVYSKGFNMRIFMDIEPAMNMLAVNIRTEPRAPPSRILLRSINQLQDLYGMIRKAYEYA
;
A
#
# COMPACT_ATOMS: atom_id res chain seq x y z
N MET A 1 2.24 -13.37 0.98
CA MET A 1 1.34 -12.25 0.65
C MET A 1 1.85 -10.92 1.18
N LEU A 2 2.00 -10.70 2.50
CA LEU A 2 2.53 -9.44 3.03
C LEU A 2 3.93 -9.11 2.47
N MET A 3 4.83 -10.10 2.48
CA MET A 3 6.19 -9.95 1.94
C MET A 3 6.16 -9.60 0.45
N ASP A 4 5.34 -10.28 -0.36
CA ASP A 4 5.23 -9.99 -1.79
C ASP A 4 4.74 -8.55 -2.08
N ILE A 5 3.87 -8.01 -1.21
CA ILE A 5 3.43 -6.62 -1.32
C ILE A 5 4.56 -5.67 -0.91
N ARG A 6 5.23 -5.97 0.21
CA ARG A 6 6.35 -5.17 0.73
C ARG A 6 7.50 -5.09 -0.27
N ASP A 7 7.91 -6.22 -0.84
CA ASP A 7 8.98 -6.30 -1.83
C ASP A 7 8.65 -5.49 -3.08
N TYR A 8 7.40 -5.57 -3.56
CA TYR A 8 6.94 -4.74 -4.67
C TYR A 8 6.96 -3.25 -4.34
N VAL A 9 6.41 -2.84 -3.19
CA VAL A 9 6.35 -1.43 -2.79
C VAL A 9 7.76 -0.84 -2.59
N LEU A 10 8.67 -1.58 -1.97
CA LEU A 10 10.06 -1.15 -1.75
C LEU A 10 10.91 -1.17 -3.03
N SER A 11 10.47 -1.87 -4.09
CA SER A 11 11.09 -1.79 -5.41
C SER A 11 10.85 -0.44 -6.11
N LEU A 12 9.86 0.34 -5.66
CA LEU A 12 9.58 1.67 -6.20
C LEU A 12 10.61 2.70 -5.70
N PRO A 13 11.01 3.68 -6.52
CA PRO A 13 12.00 4.68 -6.12
C PRO A 13 11.55 5.52 -4.93
N SER A 14 12.48 5.82 -4.03
CA SER A 14 12.27 6.80 -2.95
C SER A 14 11.04 6.52 -2.09
N VAL A 15 10.71 5.25 -1.82
CA VAL A 15 9.66 4.88 -0.87
C VAL A 15 10.23 4.84 0.55
N ILE A 16 9.49 5.40 1.50
CA ILE A 16 9.76 5.29 2.93
C ILE A 16 8.74 4.32 3.53
N GLU A 17 9.25 3.30 4.23
CA GLU A 17 8.48 2.37 5.05
C GLU A 17 8.50 2.82 6.52
N ASP A 18 7.31 2.98 7.11
CA ASP A 18 7.09 3.34 8.51
C ASP A 18 6.31 2.22 9.21
N ILE A 19 7.00 1.44 10.04
CA ILE A 19 6.44 0.29 10.77
C ILE A 19 5.81 0.78 12.07
N ARG A 20 4.50 0.52 12.23
CA ARG A 20 3.72 0.86 13.42
C ARG A 20 3.18 -0.41 14.08
N PRO A 21 2.75 -0.36 15.36
CA PRO A 21 2.32 -1.56 16.09
C PRO A 21 1.22 -2.40 15.42
N HIS A 22 0.36 -1.78 14.60
CA HIS A 22 -0.78 -2.45 13.95
C HIS A 22 -0.80 -2.31 12.42
N ARG A 23 0.19 -1.65 11.81
CA ARG A 23 0.21 -1.42 10.35
C ARG A 23 1.58 -1.00 9.84
N ILE A 24 1.79 -1.17 8.55
CA ILE A 24 2.94 -0.61 7.83
C ILE A 24 2.43 0.52 6.94
N VAL A 25 2.99 1.71 7.07
CA VAL A 25 2.63 2.89 6.29
C VAL A 25 3.71 3.17 5.26
N TYR A 26 3.32 3.40 4.02
CA TYR A 26 4.22 3.75 2.93
C TYR A 26 3.98 5.18 2.45
N SER A 27 5.07 5.91 2.30
CA SER A 27 5.06 7.29 1.81
C SER A 27 6.13 7.52 0.75
N LYS A 28 5.92 8.52 -0.11
CA LYS A 28 6.91 8.93 -1.10
C LYS A 28 7.88 9.92 -0.47
N GLY A 29 9.17 9.59 -0.49
CA GLY A 29 10.18 10.23 0.36
C GLY A 29 10.38 11.72 0.12
N PHE A 30 10.20 12.21 -1.12
CA PHE A 30 10.45 13.63 -1.42
C PHE A 30 9.48 14.59 -0.71
N ASN A 31 8.22 14.18 -0.53
CA ASN A 31 7.17 15.02 0.06
C ASN A 31 6.46 14.35 1.25
N MET A 32 6.98 13.18 1.67
CA MET A 32 6.43 12.32 2.73
C MET A 32 4.93 12.06 2.59
N ARG A 33 4.39 12.11 1.36
CA ARG A 33 2.96 11.86 1.15
C ARG A 33 2.68 10.37 1.26
N ILE A 34 1.89 10.02 2.27
CA ILE A 34 1.35 8.68 2.46
C ILE A 34 0.45 8.34 1.29
N PHE A 35 0.65 7.16 0.70
CA PHE A 35 -0.16 6.66 -0.41
C PHE A 35 -0.80 5.30 -0.13
N MET A 36 -0.27 4.58 0.85
CA MET A 36 -0.73 3.24 1.20
C MET A 36 -0.43 2.94 2.67
N ASP A 37 -1.30 2.17 3.32
CA ASP A 37 -0.97 1.42 4.53
C ASP A 37 -1.56 0.00 4.49
N ILE A 38 -0.92 -0.91 5.22
CA ILE A 38 -1.30 -2.33 5.29
C ILE A 38 -1.47 -2.69 6.75
N GLU A 39 -2.62 -3.26 7.11
CA GLU A 39 -2.94 -3.70 8.46
C GLU A 39 -3.50 -5.14 8.43
N PRO A 40 -3.30 -5.93 9.51
CA PRO A 40 -3.97 -7.21 9.65
C PRO A 40 -5.48 -6.99 9.84
N ALA A 41 -6.29 -7.80 9.18
CA ALA A 41 -7.75 -7.76 9.26
C ALA A 41 -8.31 -9.18 9.46
N MET A 42 -8.36 -9.62 10.72
CA MET A 42 -8.69 -11.01 11.09
C MET A 42 -7.81 -12.02 10.35
N ASN A 43 -8.36 -12.74 9.36
CA ASN A 43 -7.67 -13.73 8.52
C ASN A 43 -7.28 -13.16 7.14
N MET A 44 -7.22 -11.83 7.01
CA MET A 44 -6.95 -11.11 5.77
C MET A 44 -5.89 -10.03 5.99
N LEU A 45 -5.40 -9.46 4.89
CA LEU A 45 -4.71 -8.17 4.90
C LEU A 45 -5.68 -7.10 4.40
N ALA A 46 -5.81 -6.01 5.15
CA ALA A 46 -6.45 -4.81 4.66
C ALA A 46 -5.39 -3.87 4.13
N VAL A 47 -5.58 -3.44 2.89
CA VAL A 47 -4.76 -2.39 2.25
C VAL A 47 -5.62 -1.16 2.10
N ASN A 48 -5.21 -0.07 2.75
CA ASN A 48 -5.78 1.25 2.53
C ASN A 48 -4.91 1.96 1.51
N ILE A 49 -5.47 2.36 0.36
CA ILE A 49 -4.71 2.94 -0.75
C ILE A 49 -5.38 4.17 -1.34
N ARG A 50 -4.61 5.23 -1.57
CA ARG A 50 -5.11 6.48 -2.16
C ARG A 50 -4.72 6.58 -3.64
N THR A 51 -5.59 6.12 -4.52
CA THR A 51 -5.38 6.11 -5.98
C THR A 51 -5.76 7.40 -6.67
N GLU A 52 -6.28 8.41 -5.96
CA GLU A 52 -6.67 9.69 -6.52
C GLU A 52 -6.32 10.85 -5.58
N PRO A 53 -5.96 12.03 -6.12
CA PRO A 53 -5.79 13.23 -5.33
C PRO A 53 -7.11 13.62 -4.64
N ARG A 54 -7.06 13.89 -3.33
CA ARG A 54 -8.19 14.38 -2.51
C ARG A 54 -9.36 13.40 -2.31
N ALA A 55 -9.29 12.19 -2.86
CA ALA A 55 -10.24 11.12 -2.55
C ALA A 55 -9.86 10.42 -1.23
N PRO A 56 -10.85 9.89 -0.47
CA PRO A 56 -10.56 9.00 0.64
C PRO A 56 -9.84 7.73 0.16
N PRO A 57 -8.96 7.12 0.97
CA PRO A 57 -8.35 5.85 0.63
C PRO A 57 -9.41 4.75 0.41
N SER A 58 -9.22 3.95 -0.63
CA SER A 58 -9.99 2.72 -0.82
C SER A 58 -9.43 1.62 0.08
N ARG A 59 -10.31 0.90 0.77
CA ARG A 59 -9.93 -0.25 1.61
C ARG A 59 -10.14 -1.55 0.84
N ILE A 60 -9.07 -2.28 0.59
CA ILE A 60 -9.06 -3.53 -0.16
C ILE A 60 -8.78 -4.67 0.82
N LEU A 61 -9.62 -5.71 0.81
CA LEU A 61 -9.42 -6.91 1.62
C LEU A 61 -8.82 -8.04 0.76
N LEU A 62 -7.62 -8.46 1.12
CA LEU A 62 -6.89 -9.52 0.46
C LEU A 62 -7.05 -10.82 1.25
N ARG A 63 -7.64 -11.81 0.58
CA ARG A 63 -7.85 -13.17 1.08
C ARG A 63 -6.87 -14.17 0.46
N SER A 64 -6.31 -13.87 -0.71
CA SER A 64 -5.40 -14.76 -1.42
C SER A 64 -4.41 -14.03 -2.33
N ILE A 65 -3.35 -14.72 -2.73
CA ILE A 65 -2.29 -14.18 -3.59
C ILE A 65 -2.78 -13.80 -5.00
N ASN A 66 -3.88 -14.40 -5.46
CA ASN A 66 -4.44 -14.14 -6.80
C ASN A 66 -4.92 -12.69 -6.97
N GLN A 67 -5.16 -11.98 -5.86
CA GLN A 67 -5.58 -10.58 -5.87
C GLN A 67 -4.39 -9.59 -5.99
N LEU A 68 -3.14 -10.08 -5.94
CA LEU A 68 -1.97 -9.21 -5.95
C LEU A 68 -1.75 -8.50 -7.28
N GLN A 69 -2.11 -9.13 -8.40
CA GLN A 69 -1.89 -8.53 -9.73
C GLN A 69 -2.65 -7.21 -9.90
N ASP A 70 -3.94 -7.19 -9.55
CA ASP A 70 -4.76 -5.97 -9.59
C ASP A 70 -4.25 -4.94 -8.58
N LEU A 71 -3.87 -5.40 -7.39
CA LEU A 71 -3.33 -4.54 -6.34
C LEU A 71 -2.05 -3.81 -6.78
N TYR A 72 -1.12 -4.47 -7.48
CA TYR A 72 0.12 -3.87 -7.94
C TYR A 72 -0.13 -2.69 -8.91
N GLY A 73 -1.15 -2.79 -9.76
CA GLY A 73 -1.61 -1.68 -10.60
C GLY A 73 -2.12 -0.50 -9.76
N MET A 74 -2.90 -0.77 -8.72
CA MET A 74 -3.40 0.27 -7.82
C MET A 74 -2.26 0.94 -7.03
N ILE A 75 -1.31 0.17 -6.49
CA ILE A 75 -0.12 0.66 -5.78
C ILE A 75 0.68 1.60 -6.69
N ARG A 76 0.92 1.20 -7.94
CA ARG A 76 1.66 2.03 -8.89
C ARG A 76 0.96 3.37 -9.13
N LYS A 77 -0.35 3.34 -9.36
CA LYS A 77 -1.18 4.54 -9.54
C LYS A 77 -1.14 5.45 -8.30
N ALA A 78 -1.27 4.88 -7.10
CA ALA A 78 -1.21 5.65 -5.85
C ALA A 78 0.16 6.31 -5.61
N TYR A 79 1.25 5.58 -5.90
CA TYR A 79 2.63 6.09 -5.80
C TYR A 79 2.89 7.25 -6.78
N GLU A 80 2.32 7.22 -7.98
CA GLU A 80 2.48 8.27 -8.98
C GLU A 80 1.79 9.58 -8.55
N TYR A 81 0.66 9.51 -7.84
CA TYR A 81 -0.06 10.68 -7.34
C TYR A 81 0.41 11.22 -5.99
N ALA A 82 1.12 10.41 -5.22
CA ALA A 82 1.79 10.85 -3.99
C ALA A 82 2.85 11.91 -4.31
#